data_AF-A0A2K6M730-F1
#
_entry.id   AF-A0A2K6M730-F1
#
_cell.length_a   1.000
_cell.length_b   1.000
_cell.length_c   1.000
_cell.angle_alpha   90.00
_cell.angle_beta   90.00
_cell.angle_gamma   90.00
#
_symmetry.space_group_name_H-M   'P 1'
#
loop_
_entity.id
_entity.type
_entity.pdbx_description
1 polymer ?
#
loop_
_entity_poly.entity_id
_entity_poly.type
_entity_poly.pdbx_seq_one_letter_code
_entity_poly.pdbx_strand_id
1 'polypeptide(L)'
;MAPLRTTVSLWSLLRGSAGVEKVCFRARIQPWHGGLLQPLPCSFEVGLPCCQFTSEAAESGSPETKKPTFMDEEVQSILTKMADLNLQKTFKPAVQELKPPTYKLMTQAHLEEATRQGVEAAKVRLKMPPVLEDIPHREHFFVVREPSGTLHKASWEERDWMIQVYFSKEGRKVLTPIIFKEENLRTVYSQDRHADVLNLCFAQFEPDSTEYIKVHHKTYEDIDKNGKYDLLCSTRYFGGMVWYFVNNKKIDGLLIDQIQRDLIDNATSLVQLYQILHPDGQSAQEARDQAAEGINLIKVFAKTEAQKGAYVELTLQTYQEALSRHSAAS
;
A
#
# COMPACT_ATOMS: atom_id res chain seq x y z
N MET A 1 18.36 23.51 -62.13
CA MET A 1 19.05 24.80 -62.34
C MET A 1 18.71 25.72 -61.18
N ALA A 2 19.74 26.17 -60.47
CA ALA A 2 19.68 27.15 -59.37
C ALA A 2 19.41 28.58 -59.94
N PRO A 3 19.21 29.67 -59.15
CA PRO A 3 19.93 29.94 -57.91
C PRO A 3 19.17 30.57 -56.72
N LEU A 4 19.83 30.41 -55.57
CA LEU A 4 19.70 31.18 -54.34
C LEU A 4 19.84 32.69 -54.56
N ARG A 5 19.15 33.49 -53.72
CA ARG A 5 19.72 34.70 -53.12
C ARG A 5 19.20 34.92 -51.69
N THR A 6 20.12 34.84 -50.75
CA THR A 6 20.07 35.36 -49.38
C THR A 6 20.35 36.87 -49.39
N THR A 7 19.67 37.62 -48.53
CA THR A 7 20.20 38.89 -47.99
C THR A 7 19.65 39.12 -46.58
N VAL A 8 20.59 39.30 -45.65
CA VAL A 8 20.42 39.76 -44.28
C VAL A 8 20.40 41.29 -44.30
N SER A 9 19.54 41.95 -43.50
CA SER A 9 19.89 43.26 -42.94
C SER A 9 19.24 43.49 -41.58
N LEU A 10 20.10 44.01 -40.70
CA LEU A 10 19.97 44.39 -39.30
C LEU A 10 19.09 45.65 -39.08
N TRP A 11 18.63 45.77 -37.82
CA TRP A 11 18.44 47.01 -37.02
C TRP A 11 17.06 47.69 -36.91
N SER A 12 16.39 47.33 -35.80
CA SER A 12 16.02 48.17 -34.63
C SER A 12 15.11 49.40 -34.73
N LEU A 13 14.08 49.33 -33.86
CA LEU A 13 13.46 50.36 -33.03
C LEU A 13 12.67 51.49 -33.71
N LEU A 14 11.34 51.47 -33.50
CA LEU A 14 10.57 52.64 -33.06
C LEU A 14 9.28 52.22 -32.33
N ARG A 15 9.37 52.35 -31.01
CA ARG A 15 8.38 52.78 -30.01
C ARG A 15 6.95 53.10 -30.54
N GLY A 16 5.95 52.36 -30.03
CA GLY A 16 4.53 52.71 -30.14
C GLY A 16 3.76 52.16 -28.93
N SER A 17 3.18 53.07 -28.15
CA SER A 17 2.51 52.85 -26.87
C SER A 17 0.99 52.79 -27.06
N ALA A 18 0.34 51.76 -26.52
CA ALA A 18 -1.06 51.71 -26.05
C ALA A 18 -1.22 50.30 -25.43
N GLY A 19 -1.45 50.11 -24.12
CA GLY A 19 -2.52 50.71 -23.34
C GLY A 19 -3.66 49.70 -23.24
N VAL A 20 -3.50 48.64 -22.43
CA VAL A 20 -4.61 47.76 -22.01
C VAL A 20 -4.50 47.56 -20.51
N GLU A 21 -5.45 48.17 -19.79
CA GLU A 21 -5.63 48.06 -18.36
C GLU A 21 -5.83 46.60 -17.94
N LYS A 22 -5.00 46.15 -16.99
CA LYS A 22 -5.30 44.98 -16.16
C LYS A 22 -6.03 45.48 -14.92
N VAL A 23 -7.33 45.26 -14.86
CA VAL A 23 -8.12 45.43 -13.63
C VAL A 23 -7.74 44.30 -12.66
N CYS A 24 -6.82 44.59 -11.74
CA CYS A 24 -6.57 43.77 -10.56
C CYS A 24 -7.58 44.16 -9.47
N PHE A 25 -8.54 43.28 -9.17
CA PHE A 25 -9.29 43.38 -7.92
C PHE A 25 -8.37 42.99 -6.76
N ARG A 26 -7.78 44.01 -6.13
CA ARG A 26 -7.05 43.89 -4.87
C ARG A 26 -8.09 43.85 -3.74
N ALA A 27 -8.52 42.64 -3.34
CA ALA A 27 -9.31 42.47 -2.14
C ALA A 27 -8.46 42.90 -0.92
N ARG A 28 -8.81 44.05 -0.37
CA ARG A 28 -8.16 44.67 0.79
C ARG A 28 -8.70 43.99 2.04
N ILE A 29 -7.96 43.05 2.63
CA ILE A 29 -8.25 42.56 3.98
C ILE A 29 -7.87 43.69 4.94
N GLN A 30 -8.87 44.35 5.52
CA GLN A 30 -8.67 45.25 6.66
C GLN A 30 -8.43 44.41 7.93
N PRO A 31 -7.48 44.77 8.80
CA PRO A 31 -7.36 44.20 10.13
C PRO A 31 -8.49 44.76 11.00
N TRP A 32 -9.41 43.92 11.46
CA TRP A 32 -10.35 44.29 12.51
C TRP A 32 -9.68 44.15 13.87
N HIS A 33 -9.48 45.28 14.54
CA HIS A 33 -9.14 45.33 15.95
C HIS A 33 -10.39 45.17 16.81
N GLY A 34 -10.31 44.30 17.82
CA GLY A 34 -10.87 44.46 19.16
C GLY A 34 -12.40 44.64 19.29
N GLY A 35 -13.11 43.52 19.48
CA GLY A 35 -14.44 43.50 20.08
C GLY A 35 -14.47 42.50 21.24
N LEU A 36 -14.90 42.97 22.41
CA LEU A 36 -14.86 42.28 23.71
C LEU A 36 -15.43 40.86 23.69
N LEU A 37 -14.69 39.96 24.34
CA LEU A 37 -15.18 38.68 24.86
C LEU A 37 -16.30 38.92 25.89
N GLN A 38 -17.44 38.27 25.71
CA GLN A 38 -18.34 37.92 26.81
C GLN A 38 -18.62 36.42 26.77
N PRO A 39 -18.45 35.69 27.90
CA PRO A 39 -18.83 34.29 27.99
C PRO A 39 -20.32 34.20 28.35
N LEU A 40 -21.09 33.43 27.57
CA LEU A 40 -22.41 32.97 28.00
C LEU A 40 -22.30 31.53 28.53
N PRO A 41 -22.85 31.24 29.72
CA PRO A 41 -22.92 29.89 30.25
C PRO A 41 -24.16 29.21 29.70
N CYS A 42 -24.04 27.97 29.23
CA CYS A 42 -25.12 26.98 29.32
C CYS A 42 -24.60 25.61 28.93
N SER A 43 -24.38 24.79 29.95
CA SER A 43 -24.32 23.34 29.86
C SER A 43 -25.68 22.84 29.34
N PHE A 44 -25.71 22.25 28.16
CA PHE A 44 -26.80 21.39 27.72
C PHE A 44 -26.18 20.03 27.39
N GLU A 45 -26.30 19.11 28.34
CA GLU A 45 -26.15 17.69 28.06
C GLU A 45 -27.28 17.28 27.12
N VAL A 46 -26.92 16.89 25.90
CA VAL A 46 -27.79 16.13 25.03
C VAL A 46 -27.00 14.89 24.63
N GLY A 47 -27.44 13.76 25.19
CA GLY A 47 -26.87 12.45 25.00
C GLY A 47 -26.75 12.09 23.52
N LEU A 48 -25.55 11.71 23.13
CA LEU A 48 -25.25 11.04 21.89
C LEU A 48 -25.84 9.62 21.93
N PRO A 49 -26.63 9.18 20.95
CA PRO A 49 -26.65 7.78 20.60
C PRO A 49 -25.39 7.53 19.76
N CYS A 50 -24.32 7.10 20.42
CA CYS A 50 -23.23 6.44 19.73
C CYS A 50 -23.82 5.12 19.22
N CYS A 51 -23.88 4.93 17.89
CA CYS A 51 -24.17 3.63 17.30
C CYS A 51 -22.98 2.70 17.60
N GLN A 52 -22.96 2.15 18.82
CA GLN A 52 -22.24 0.94 19.16
C GLN A 52 -22.87 -0.19 18.33
N PHE A 53 -22.18 -0.63 17.28
CA PHE A 53 -22.21 -2.05 16.93
C PHE A 53 -20.98 -2.70 17.56
N THR A 54 -21.05 -2.84 18.88
CA THR A 54 -20.33 -3.85 19.63
C THR A 54 -21.42 -4.70 20.26
N SER A 55 -21.63 -5.89 19.72
CA SER A 55 -22.40 -6.93 20.37
C SER A 55 -21.69 -7.27 21.68
N GLU A 56 -22.14 -6.66 22.78
CA GLU A 56 -21.87 -7.14 24.13
C GLU A 56 -22.77 -8.36 24.38
N ALA A 57 -22.18 -9.55 24.24
CA ALA A 57 -22.63 -10.70 24.99
C ALA A 57 -21.71 -10.80 26.20
N ALA A 58 -22.29 -10.57 27.38
CA ALA A 58 -21.63 -10.87 28.64
C ALA A 58 -21.48 -12.39 28.76
N GLU A 59 -20.27 -12.91 28.60
CA GLU A 59 -19.91 -14.23 29.12
C GLU A 59 -18.60 -14.17 29.88
N SER A 60 -18.62 -14.84 31.03
CA SER A 60 -17.53 -14.97 31.97
C SER A 60 -16.68 -16.18 31.58
N GLY A 61 -15.35 -16.04 31.52
CA GLY A 61 -14.41 -17.15 31.64
C GLY A 61 -13.36 -17.27 30.52
N SER A 62 -12.11 -17.53 30.91
CA SER A 62 -10.92 -17.85 30.09
C SER A 62 -10.17 -16.64 29.46
N PRO A 63 -8.82 -16.65 29.39
CA PRO A 63 -8.08 -15.65 28.63
C PRO A 63 -8.36 -15.88 27.13
N GLU A 64 -9.27 -15.11 26.56
CA GLU A 64 -9.50 -15.11 25.12
C GLU A 64 -8.20 -14.69 24.40
N THR A 65 -7.62 -15.61 23.65
CA THR A 65 -6.48 -15.34 22.78
C THR A 65 -6.94 -14.38 21.68
N LYS A 66 -6.61 -13.09 21.84
CA LYS A 66 -6.92 -12.07 20.82
C LYS A 66 -6.31 -12.48 19.49
N LYS A 67 -7.09 -12.39 18.41
CA LYS A 67 -6.59 -12.65 17.07
C LYS A 67 -5.47 -11.66 16.74
N PRO A 68 -4.33 -12.13 16.19
CA PRO A 68 -3.22 -11.27 15.82
C PRO A 68 -3.66 -10.18 14.84
N THR A 69 -3.17 -8.97 15.05
CA THR A 69 -3.38 -7.83 14.17
C THR A 69 -2.24 -7.69 13.16
N PHE A 70 -2.52 -7.07 12.01
CA PHE A 70 -1.51 -6.88 10.96
C PHE A 70 -0.26 -6.14 11.47
N MET A 71 -0.41 -5.26 12.46
CA MET A 71 0.67 -4.45 13.04
C MET A 71 1.44 -5.13 14.18
N ASP A 72 1.11 -6.38 14.53
CA ASP A 72 1.82 -7.10 15.58
C ASP A 72 3.27 -7.37 15.17
N GLU A 73 4.19 -7.30 16.12
CA GLU A 73 5.63 -7.44 15.85
C GLU A 73 5.97 -8.80 15.22
N GLU A 74 5.34 -9.88 15.69
CA GLU A 74 5.52 -11.22 15.15
C GLU A 74 5.09 -11.28 13.68
N VAL A 75 3.89 -10.79 13.35
CA VAL A 75 3.36 -10.74 11.98
C VAL A 75 4.25 -9.88 11.09
N GLN A 76 4.63 -8.68 11.54
CA GLN A 76 5.48 -7.78 10.78
C GLN A 76 6.88 -8.37 10.54
N SER A 77 7.43 -9.10 11.51
CA SER A 77 8.72 -9.78 11.35
C SER A 77 8.67 -10.86 10.27
N ILE A 78 7.61 -11.68 10.26
CA ILE A 78 7.38 -12.73 9.27
C ILE A 78 7.20 -12.12 7.88
N LEU A 79 6.33 -11.11 7.75
CA LEU A 79 6.08 -10.44 6.47
C LEU A 79 7.33 -9.73 5.92
N THR A 80 8.13 -9.11 6.79
CA THR A 80 9.38 -8.44 6.40
C THR A 80 10.43 -9.46 5.94
N LYS A 81 10.50 -10.62 6.60
CA LYS A 81 11.38 -11.73 6.18
C LYS A 81 10.98 -12.24 4.80
N MET A 82 9.68 -12.45 4.56
CA MET A 82 9.16 -12.97 3.28
C MET A 82 9.22 -12.00 2.11
N ALA A 83 9.21 -10.68 2.37
CA ALA A 83 9.13 -9.67 1.31
C ALA A 83 10.39 -9.60 0.43
N ASP A 84 11.49 -10.21 0.87
CA ASP A 84 12.84 -10.20 0.29
C ASP A 84 13.34 -8.79 -0.05
N LEU A 85 14.48 -8.37 0.53
CA LEU A 85 15.03 -7.05 0.29
C LEU A 85 15.88 -7.01 -0.99
N ASN A 86 15.32 -6.52 -2.09
CA ASN A 86 16.09 -6.27 -3.32
C ASN A 86 16.35 -4.78 -3.53
N LEU A 87 17.60 -4.34 -3.35
CA LEU A 87 18.00 -2.94 -3.50
C LEU A 87 17.84 -2.41 -4.93
N GLN A 88 18.11 -3.25 -5.94
CA GLN A 88 17.99 -2.86 -7.36
C GLN A 88 16.54 -2.59 -7.75
N LYS A 89 15.61 -3.38 -7.21
CA LYS A 89 14.17 -3.20 -7.43
C LYS A 89 13.62 -2.03 -6.61
N THR A 90 14.03 -1.91 -5.35
CA THR A 90 13.57 -0.87 -4.42
C THR A 90 13.98 0.53 -4.88
N PHE A 91 15.20 0.67 -5.41
CA PHE A 91 15.76 1.91 -5.94
C PHE A 91 15.86 1.88 -7.47
N LYS A 92 14.80 1.42 -8.14
CA LYS A 92 14.69 1.51 -9.60
C LYS A 92 14.82 2.97 -10.05
N PRO A 93 15.63 3.27 -11.08
CA PRO A 93 15.76 4.62 -11.63
C PRO A 93 14.40 5.19 -12.02
N ALA A 94 14.05 6.34 -11.44
CA ALA A 94 12.81 7.04 -11.74
C ALA A 94 12.94 7.84 -13.05
N VAL A 95 11.85 7.86 -13.84
CA VAL A 95 11.75 8.73 -15.01
C VAL A 95 11.43 10.14 -14.51
N GLN A 96 12.48 10.92 -14.26
CA GLN A 96 12.42 12.29 -13.75
C GLN A 96 13.56 13.13 -14.34
N GLU A 97 13.55 14.45 -14.09
CA GLU A 97 14.64 15.32 -14.49
C GLU A 97 15.96 14.87 -13.86
N LEU A 98 16.95 14.59 -14.72
CA LEU A 98 18.24 14.04 -14.30
C LEU A 98 19.21 15.14 -13.91
N LYS A 99 19.95 14.89 -12.84
CA LYS A 99 21.09 15.71 -12.42
C LYS A 99 22.37 14.92 -12.68
N PRO A 100 23.51 15.59 -12.97
CA PRO A 100 24.78 14.90 -13.15
C PRO A 100 25.14 14.10 -11.88
N PRO A 101 25.58 12.84 -12.00
CA PRO A 101 25.92 12.01 -10.85
C PRO A 101 27.19 12.51 -10.15
N THR A 102 27.23 12.38 -8.82
CA THR A 102 28.40 12.74 -8.00
C THR A 102 29.21 11.49 -7.69
N TYR A 103 30.46 11.45 -8.15
CA TYR A 103 31.39 10.36 -7.87
C TYR A 103 32.17 10.61 -6.58
N LYS A 104 32.46 9.54 -5.83
CA LYS A 104 33.27 9.57 -4.61
C LYS A 104 34.23 8.38 -4.62
N LEU A 105 35.47 8.60 -4.22
CA LEU A 105 36.45 7.52 -4.00
C LEU A 105 36.24 6.95 -2.60
N MET A 106 36.06 5.64 -2.50
CA MET A 106 35.73 4.95 -1.25
C MET A 106 36.67 3.77 -1.01
N THR A 107 36.99 3.52 0.25
CA THR A 107 37.63 2.27 0.70
C THR A 107 36.56 1.18 0.86
N GLN A 108 36.99 -0.07 1.03
CA GLN A 108 36.07 -1.19 1.25
C GLN A 108 35.13 -0.96 2.46
N ALA A 109 35.68 -0.48 3.58
CA ALA A 109 34.88 -0.16 4.76
C ALA A 109 33.84 0.95 4.51
N HIS A 110 34.19 1.97 3.73
CA HIS A 110 33.24 3.03 3.35
C HIS A 110 32.14 2.50 2.42
N LEU A 111 32.47 1.56 1.53
CA LEU A 111 31.49 0.92 0.65
C LEU A 111 30.50 0.08 1.45
N GLU A 112 30.98 -0.73 2.39
CA GLU A 112 30.14 -1.53 3.28
C GLU A 112 29.20 -0.64 4.10
N GLU A 113 29.72 0.46 4.66
CA GLU A 113 28.88 1.43 5.38
C GLU A 113 27.81 2.06 4.48
N ALA A 114 28.16 2.46 3.26
CA ALA A 114 27.21 3.01 2.30
C ALA A 114 26.14 1.98 1.90
N THR A 115 26.51 0.70 1.74
CA THR A 115 25.55 -0.37 1.47
C THR A 115 24.60 -0.60 2.65
N ARG A 116 25.12 -0.56 3.88
CA ARG A 116 24.31 -0.66 5.11
C ARG A 116 23.31 0.49 5.20
N GLN A 117 23.72 1.72 4.92
CA GLN A 117 22.82 2.87 4.86
C GLN A 117 21.75 2.72 3.77
N GLY A 118 22.12 2.17 2.61
CA GLY A 118 21.18 1.83 1.55
C GLY A 118 20.14 0.81 1.99
N VAL A 119 20.55 -0.22 2.74
CA VAL A 119 19.65 -1.22 3.33
C VAL A 119 18.70 -0.61 4.34
N GLU A 120 19.19 0.22 5.26
CA GLU A 120 18.32 0.89 6.24
C GLU A 120 17.33 1.85 5.58
N ALA A 121 17.77 2.62 4.58
CA ALA A 121 16.87 3.46 3.79
C ALA A 121 15.81 2.64 3.03
N ALA A 122 16.18 1.46 2.52
CA ALA A 122 15.24 0.55 1.86
C ALA A 122 14.20 0.00 2.83
N LYS A 123 14.59 -0.40 4.06
CA LYS A 123 13.65 -0.84 5.10
C LYS A 123 12.62 0.24 5.43
N VAL A 124 13.05 1.50 5.58
CA VAL A 124 12.14 2.63 5.82
C VAL A 124 11.17 2.81 4.65
N ARG A 125 11.67 2.71 3.41
CA ARG A 125 10.85 2.85 2.20
C ARG A 125 9.85 1.70 2.02
N LEU A 126 10.20 0.49 2.47
CA LEU A 126 9.37 -0.71 2.37
C LEU A 126 8.42 -0.90 3.56
N LYS A 127 8.41 0.03 4.52
CA LYS A 127 7.46 0.00 5.63
C LYS A 127 6.04 -0.13 5.07
N MET A 128 5.36 -1.20 5.50
CA MET A 128 4.02 -1.53 5.03
C MET A 128 3.03 -0.49 5.58
N PRO A 129 2.13 0.03 4.74
CA PRO A 129 1.11 0.95 5.23
C PRO A 129 0.18 0.21 6.20
N PRO A 130 -0.13 0.79 7.36
CA PRO A 130 -1.12 0.21 8.27
C PRO A 130 -2.49 0.15 7.60
N VAL A 131 -3.30 -0.83 8.02
CA VAL A 131 -4.63 -1.05 7.43
C VAL A 131 -5.59 0.09 7.79
N LEU A 132 -5.40 0.74 8.95
CA LEU A 132 -6.16 1.90 9.40
C LEU A 132 -5.22 2.87 10.14
N GLU A 133 -5.27 4.15 9.81
CA GLU A 133 -4.52 5.21 10.50
C GLU A 133 -5.47 6.16 11.25
N ASP A 134 -5.05 6.59 12.44
CA ASP A 134 -5.58 7.77 13.12
C ASP A 134 -4.97 9.02 12.48
N ILE A 135 -5.64 9.54 11.46
CA ILE A 135 -5.20 10.74 10.74
C ILE A 135 -5.74 11.97 11.49
N PRO A 136 -4.95 13.02 11.77
CA PRO A 136 -5.42 14.23 12.47
C PRO A 136 -6.61 14.90 11.78
N HIS A 137 -6.73 14.72 10.46
CA HIS A 137 -7.87 15.20 9.71
C HIS A 137 -9.19 14.49 10.04
N ARG A 138 -9.16 13.33 10.73
CA ARG A 138 -10.35 12.62 11.25
C ARG A 138 -11.07 13.38 12.36
N GLU A 139 -10.41 14.32 13.03
CA GLU A 139 -11.02 15.13 14.09
C GLU A 139 -11.71 16.41 13.57
N HIS A 140 -11.49 16.78 12.30
CA HIS A 140 -12.14 17.94 11.71
C HIS A 140 -13.65 17.76 11.57
N PHE A 141 -14.41 18.79 11.98
CA PHE A 141 -15.86 18.83 11.86
C PHE A 141 -16.27 19.45 10.52
N PHE A 142 -16.86 18.63 9.65
CA PHE A 142 -17.44 19.07 8.38
C PHE A 142 -18.97 18.98 8.49
N VAL A 143 -19.65 20.09 8.18
CA VAL A 143 -21.11 20.18 8.24
C VAL A 143 -21.66 20.74 6.93
N VAL A 144 -22.82 20.22 6.53
CA VAL A 144 -23.54 20.62 5.31
C VAL A 144 -24.88 21.22 5.72
N ARG A 145 -25.15 22.43 5.24
CA ARG A 145 -26.43 23.13 5.43
C ARG A 145 -27.21 23.07 4.13
N GLU A 146 -28.28 22.29 4.11
CA GLU A 146 -29.14 22.16 2.94
C GLU A 146 -30.07 23.37 2.76
N PRO A 147 -30.55 23.64 1.53
CA PRO A 147 -31.62 24.62 1.28
C PRO A 147 -32.92 24.33 2.04
N SER A 148 -33.16 23.06 2.42
CA SER A 148 -34.28 22.62 3.26
C SER A 148 -34.24 23.18 4.69
N GLY A 149 -33.10 23.72 5.12
CA GLY A 149 -32.88 24.17 6.49
C GLY A 149 -32.35 23.07 7.42
N THR A 150 -32.03 21.88 6.90
CA THR A 150 -31.39 20.80 7.66
C THR A 150 -29.89 21.03 7.77
N LEU A 151 -29.32 20.86 8.97
CA LEU A 151 -27.87 20.83 9.21
C LEU A 151 -27.47 19.40 9.57
N HIS A 152 -26.57 18.80 8.80
CA HIS A 152 -26.08 17.45 9.05
C HIS A 152 -24.55 17.39 8.85
N LYS A 153 -23.94 16.28 9.29
CA LYS A 153 -22.50 16.03 9.08
C LYS A 153 -22.24 15.65 7.63
N ALA A 154 -21.16 16.15 7.05
CA ALA A 154 -20.77 15.79 5.69
C ALA A 154 -20.50 14.28 5.57
N SER A 155 -20.75 13.73 4.38
CA SER A 155 -20.33 12.37 4.00
C SER A 155 -18.80 12.24 3.97
N TRP A 156 -18.29 11.00 3.95
CA TRP A 156 -16.84 10.74 3.87
C TRP A 156 -16.25 11.25 2.56
N GLU A 157 -16.99 11.14 1.46
CA GLU A 157 -16.58 11.62 0.14
C GLU A 157 -16.51 13.15 0.09
N GLU A 158 -17.52 13.84 0.64
CA GLU A 158 -17.52 15.31 0.75
C GLU A 158 -16.40 15.80 1.66
N ARG A 159 -16.15 15.10 2.77
CA ARG A 159 -15.05 15.38 3.68
C ARG A 159 -13.72 15.29 2.96
N ASP A 160 -13.46 14.17 2.28
CA ASP A 160 -12.22 13.93 1.54
C ASP A 160 -11.99 14.95 0.43
N TRP A 161 -13.07 15.32 -0.26
CA TRP A 161 -13.08 16.37 -1.26
C TRP A 161 -12.71 17.73 -0.64
N MET A 162 -13.37 18.11 0.45
CA MET A 162 -13.09 19.36 1.17
C MET A 162 -11.67 19.39 1.71
N ILE A 163 -11.18 18.30 2.31
CA ILE A 163 -9.80 18.21 2.78
C ILE A 163 -8.85 18.47 1.62
N GLN A 164 -9.04 17.86 0.44
CA GLN A 164 -8.13 18.11 -0.68
C GLN A 164 -8.20 19.55 -1.22
N VAL A 165 -9.36 20.20 -1.16
CA VAL A 165 -9.55 21.59 -1.59
C VAL A 165 -8.82 22.57 -0.65
N TYR A 166 -8.95 22.40 0.66
CA TYR A 166 -8.34 23.31 1.65
C TYR A 166 -6.92 22.91 2.06
N PHE A 167 -6.62 21.61 2.04
CA PHE A 167 -5.35 20.99 2.42
C PHE A 167 -4.86 20.08 1.27
N SER A 168 -4.43 20.70 0.17
CA SER A 168 -4.00 19.96 -1.01
C SER A 168 -2.81 19.04 -0.72
N LYS A 169 -3.03 17.73 -0.83
CA LYS A 169 -2.00 16.69 -0.77
C LYS A 169 -1.46 16.40 -2.17
N GLU A 170 -0.15 16.26 -2.29
CA GLU A 170 0.49 15.90 -3.56
C GLU A 170 0.07 14.49 -3.99
N GLY A 171 -0.20 14.31 -5.30
CA GLY A 171 -0.64 13.04 -5.88
C GLY A 171 -2.15 12.77 -5.74
N ARG A 172 -2.87 13.44 -4.83
CA ARG A 172 -4.32 13.31 -4.70
C ARG A 172 -5.05 14.29 -5.61
N LYS A 173 -6.04 13.81 -6.35
CA LYS A 173 -6.92 14.65 -7.16
C LYS A 173 -8.29 14.79 -6.51
N VAL A 174 -8.90 15.96 -6.71
CA VAL A 174 -10.25 16.29 -6.23
C VAL A 174 -11.30 15.40 -6.88
N LEU A 175 -11.17 15.15 -8.19
CA LEU A 175 -12.02 14.21 -8.92
C LEU A 175 -11.30 12.87 -9.05
N THR A 176 -12.05 11.79 -8.87
CA THR A 176 -11.54 10.43 -9.00
C THR A 176 -10.96 10.20 -10.39
N PRO A 177 -9.68 9.78 -10.49
CA PRO A 177 -9.05 9.50 -11.76
C PRO A 177 -9.73 8.38 -12.56
N ILE A 178 -9.87 8.58 -13.89
CA ILE A 178 -10.50 7.60 -14.78
C ILE A 178 -9.77 6.25 -14.85
N ILE A 179 -8.50 6.19 -14.44
CA ILE A 179 -7.71 4.95 -14.43
C ILE A 179 -8.30 3.88 -13.51
N PHE A 180 -9.05 4.27 -12.48
CA PHE A 180 -9.69 3.33 -11.55
C PHE A 180 -11.00 2.71 -12.10
N LYS A 181 -11.42 3.08 -13.31
CA LYS A 181 -12.49 2.38 -14.01
C LYS A 181 -12.04 0.99 -14.44
N GLU A 182 -12.98 0.05 -14.51
CA GLU A 182 -12.67 -1.37 -14.70
C GLU A 182 -11.97 -1.66 -16.02
N GLU A 183 -12.40 -1.01 -17.11
CA GLU A 183 -11.80 -1.15 -18.43
C GLU A 183 -10.33 -0.72 -18.45
N ASN A 184 -10.01 0.36 -17.74
CA ASN A 184 -8.67 0.91 -17.68
C ASN A 184 -7.77 0.07 -16.78
N LEU A 185 -8.29 -0.40 -15.64
CA LEU A 185 -7.54 -1.31 -14.76
C LEU A 185 -7.09 -2.59 -15.49
N ARG A 186 -7.98 -3.23 -16.26
CA ARG A 186 -7.63 -4.43 -17.05
C ARG A 186 -6.50 -4.15 -18.04
N THR A 187 -6.53 -2.98 -18.67
CA THR A 187 -5.48 -2.55 -19.60
C THR A 187 -4.13 -2.38 -18.89
N VAL A 188 -4.12 -1.81 -17.68
CA VAL A 188 -2.90 -1.62 -16.88
C VAL A 188 -2.37 -2.96 -16.34
N TYR A 189 -3.25 -3.86 -15.92
CA TYR A 189 -2.87 -5.21 -15.48
C TYR A 189 -2.23 -6.04 -16.59
N SER A 190 -2.71 -5.87 -17.83
CA SER A 190 -2.11 -6.52 -19.01
C SER A 190 -0.67 -6.05 -19.29
N GLN A 191 -0.25 -4.91 -18.72
CA GLN A 191 1.09 -4.35 -18.84
C GLN A 191 2.00 -4.69 -17.65
N ASP A 192 1.55 -5.51 -16.69
CA ASP A 192 2.29 -5.87 -15.47
C ASP A 192 2.63 -4.68 -14.56
N ARG A 193 1.77 -3.65 -14.59
CA ARG A 193 1.94 -2.40 -13.84
C ARG A 193 1.09 -2.36 -12.57
N HIS A 194 0.95 -3.48 -11.88
CA HIS A 194 0.16 -3.61 -10.65
C HIS A 194 0.67 -2.70 -9.53
N ALA A 195 2.00 -2.61 -9.35
CA ALA A 195 2.60 -1.73 -8.36
C ALA A 195 2.28 -0.23 -8.61
N ASP A 196 2.18 0.18 -9.87
CA ASP A 196 1.80 1.56 -10.22
C ASP A 196 0.34 1.85 -9.85
N VAL A 197 -0.57 0.89 -10.07
CA VAL A 197 -1.98 1.01 -9.65
C VAL A 197 -2.07 1.19 -8.14
N LEU A 198 -1.34 0.39 -7.36
CA LEU A 198 -1.33 0.49 -5.90
C LEU A 198 -0.69 1.80 -5.42
N ASN A 199 0.36 2.29 -6.10
CA ASN A 199 0.94 3.61 -5.82
C ASN A 199 -0.04 4.75 -6.07
N LEU A 200 -0.78 4.71 -7.18
CA LEU A 200 -1.82 5.68 -7.48
C LEU A 200 -2.98 5.60 -6.50
N CYS A 201 -3.40 4.39 -6.12
CA CYS A 201 -4.46 4.16 -5.15
C CYS A 201 -4.10 4.75 -3.79
N PHE A 202 -2.88 4.46 -3.31
CA PHE A 202 -2.36 4.98 -2.04
C PHE A 202 -2.23 6.51 -2.02
N ALA A 203 -1.93 7.14 -3.15
CA ALA A 203 -1.87 8.60 -3.24
C ALA A 203 -3.27 9.23 -3.33
N GLN A 204 -4.24 8.55 -3.94
CA GLN A 204 -5.56 9.09 -4.26
C GLN A 204 -6.58 8.92 -3.14
N PHE A 205 -6.59 7.76 -2.48
CA PHE A 205 -7.65 7.36 -1.55
C PHE A 205 -7.08 7.11 -0.15
N GLU A 206 -7.93 7.26 0.86
CA GLU A 206 -7.59 6.90 2.23
C GLU A 206 -7.66 5.38 2.43
N PRO A 207 -6.86 4.78 3.34
CA PRO A 207 -6.78 3.33 3.53
C PRO A 207 -8.10 2.64 3.93
N ASP A 208 -9.00 3.37 4.59
CA ASP A 208 -10.31 2.90 5.04
C ASP A 208 -11.42 3.09 3.99
N SER A 209 -11.15 3.82 2.92
CA SER A 209 -12.14 4.06 1.87
C SER A 209 -12.51 2.75 1.13
N THR A 210 -13.76 2.66 0.71
CA THR A 210 -14.28 1.50 -0.03
C THR A 210 -13.50 1.30 -1.34
N GLU A 211 -13.18 2.40 -2.02
CA GLU A 211 -12.42 2.42 -3.27
C GLU A 211 -11.00 1.89 -3.08
N TYR A 212 -10.33 2.28 -2.00
CA TYR A 212 -8.99 1.80 -1.69
C TYR A 212 -8.99 0.28 -1.52
N ILE A 213 -9.87 -0.23 -0.66
CA ILE A 213 -9.99 -1.66 -0.38
C ILE A 213 -10.35 -2.42 -1.67
N LYS A 214 -11.33 -1.91 -2.44
CA LYS A 214 -11.78 -2.52 -3.70
C LYS A 214 -10.66 -2.62 -4.74
N VAL A 215 -9.88 -1.56 -4.95
CA VAL A 215 -8.79 -1.55 -5.93
C VAL A 215 -7.65 -2.47 -5.48
N HIS A 216 -7.31 -2.49 -4.18
CA HIS A 216 -6.30 -3.40 -3.64
C HIS A 216 -6.71 -4.86 -3.82
N HIS A 217 -7.91 -5.23 -3.38
CA HIS A 217 -8.41 -6.62 -3.51
C HIS A 217 -8.47 -7.06 -4.97
N LYS A 218 -8.97 -6.21 -5.88
CA LYS A 218 -9.03 -6.51 -7.31
C LYS A 218 -7.64 -6.73 -7.91
N THR A 219 -6.66 -5.95 -7.47
CA THR A 219 -5.26 -6.09 -7.91
C THR A 219 -4.65 -7.39 -7.40
N TYR A 220 -4.89 -7.76 -6.13
CA TYR A 220 -4.40 -9.03 -5.56
C TYR A 220 -5.04 -10.24 -6.25
N GLU A 221 -6.34 -10.19 -6.55
CA GLU A 221 -7.01 -11.26 -7.30
C GLU A 221 -6.45 -11.42 -8.72
N ASP A 222 -6.11 -10.33 -9.41
CA ASP A 222 -5.50 -10.40 -10.74
C ASP A 222 -4.10 -11.02 -10.69
N ILE A 223 -3.32 -10.67 -9.66
CA ILE A 223 -2.00 -11.27 -9.41
C ILE A 223 -2.13 -12.77 -9.17
N ASP A 224 -3.07 -13.19 -8.33
CA ASP A 224 -3.31 -14.60 -8.00
C ASP A 224 -3.76 -15.41 -9.23
N LYS A 225 -4.66 -14.85 -10.04
CA LYS A 225 -5.13 -15.47 -11.30
C LYS A 225 -4.00 -15.72 -12.29
N ASN A 226 -3.02 -14.80 -12.35
CA ASN A 226 -1.93 -14.85 -13.32
C ASN A 226 -0.62 -15.40 -12.73
N GLY A 227 -0.56 -15.71 -11.43
CA GLY A 227 0.66 -16.16 -10.75
C GLY A 227 1.78 -15.11 -10.71
N LYS A 228 1.46 -13.81 -10.73
CA LYS A 228 2.44 -12.72 -10.88
C LYS A 228 2.90 -12.12 -9.53
N TYR A 229 3.19 -12.97 -8.55
CA TYR A 229 3.51 -12.53 -7.18
C TYR A 229 4.81 -11.73 -7.10
N ASP A 230 5.80 -12.04 -7.96
CA ASP A 230 7.07 -11.32 -8.02
C ASP A 230 6.87 -9.81 -8.16
N LEU A 231 5.87 -9.35 -8.91
CA LEU A 231 5.68 -7.92 -9.18
C LEU A 231 5.59 -7.09 -7.89
N LEU A 232 5.01 -7.66 -6.83
CA LEU A 232 4.90 -7.01 -5.52
C LEU A 232 6.00 -7.40 -4.53
N CYS A 233 6.84 -8.40 -4.82
CA CYS A 233 8.04 -8.69 -4.03
C CYS A 233 8.97 -7.47 -3.98
N SER A 234 9.59 -7.23 -2.83
CA SER A 234 10.37 -6.02 -2.53
C SER A 234 9.60 -4.71 -2.73
N THR A 235 8.29 -4.70 -2.46
CA THR A 235 7.46 -3.50 -2.39
C THR A 235 6.74 -3.42 -1.05
N ARG A 236 6.35 -2.21 -0.63
CA ARG A 236 5.54 -2.00 0.59
C ARG A 236 4.16 -2.68 0.56
N TYR A 237 3.72 -3.14 -0.61
CA TYR A 237 2.41 -3.76 -0.79
C TYR A 237 2.41 -5.28 -0.58
N PHE A 238 3.61 -5.89 -0.50
CA PHE A 238 3.74 -7.34 -0.35
C PHE A 238 2.97 -7.86 0.85
N GLY A 239 3.15 -7.26 2.04
CA GLY A 239 2.45 -7.77 3.22
C GLY A 239 0.95 -7.56 3.19
N GLY A 240 0.44 -6.48 2.57
CA GLY A 240 -0.99 -6.30 2.36
C GLY A 240 -1.60 -7.40 1.46
N MET A 241 -0.85 -7.83 0.45
CA MET A 241 -1.22 -8.96 -0.42
C MET A 241 -1.22 -10.29 0.36
N VAL A 242 -0.15 -10.60 1.08
CA VAL A 242 -0.05 -11.83 1.89
C VAL A 242 -1.16 -11.88 2.95
N TRP A 243 -1.38 -10.77 3.66
CA TRP A 243 -2.44 -10.65 4.66
C TRP A 243 -3.82 -10.89 4.07
N TYR A 244 -4.10 -10.33 2.88
CA TYR A 244 -5.34 -10.59 2.16
C TYR A 244 -5.50 -12.08 1.81
N PHE A 245 -4.45 -12.74 1.30
CA PHE A 245 -4.51 -14.15 0.93
C PHE A 245 -4.68 -15.09 2.13
N VAL A 246 -3.98 -14.83 3.23
CA VAL A 246 -4.10 -15.65 4.46
C VAL A 246 -5.50 -15.53 5.06
N ASN A 247 -6.06 -14.32 5.14
CA ASN A 247 -7.42 -14.13 5.66
C ASN A 247 -8.49 -14.77 4.78
N ASN A 248 -8.30 -14.77 3.46
CA ASN A 248 -9.23 -15.38 2.50
C ASN A 248 -8.94 -16.85 2.20
N LYS A 249 -7.97 -17.48 2.89
CA LYS A 249 -7.54 -18.88 2.66
C LYS A 249 -7.19 -19.19 1.20
N LYS A 250 -6.51 -18.25 0.54
CA LYS A 250 -6.05 -18.33 -0.86
C LYS A 250 -4.52 -18.24 -0.95
N ILE A 251 -3.81 -19.04 -0.16
CA ILE A 251 -2.34 -19.00 -0.12
C ILE A 251 -1.65 -19.97 -1.07
N ASP A 252 -2.39 -20.92 -1.65
CA ASP A 252 -1.86 -22.01 -2.48
C ASP A 252 -0.97 -21.51 -3.63
N GLY A 253 -1.44 -20.50 -4.38
CA GLY A 253 -0.70 -20.00 -5.53
C GLY A 253 0.61 -19.31 -5.15
N LEU A 254 0.60 -18.53 -4.07
CA LEU A 254 1.81 -17.90 -3.53
C LEU A 254 2.78 -18.95 -2.97
N LEU A 255 2.27 -19.96 -2.28
CA LEU A 255 3.07 -21.06 -1.74
C LEU A 255 3.78 -21.84 -2.85
N ILE A 256 3.07 -22.12 -3.95
CA ILE A 256 3.62 -22.76 -5.15
C ILE A 256 4.72 -21.90 -5.76
N ASP A 257 4.50 -20.60 -5.95
CA ASP A 257 5.50 -19.68 -6.52
C ASP A 257 6.77 -19.61 -5.65
N GLN A 258 6.64 -19.60 -4.33
CA GLN A 258 7.79 -19.63 -3.41
C GLN A 258 8.59 -20.93 -3.50
N ILE A 259 7.92 -22.09 -3.58
CA ILE A 259 8.60 -23.39 -3.73
C ILE A 259 9.31 -23.48 -5.08
N GLN A 260 8.70 -22.99 -6.16
CA GLN A 260 9.30 -22.99 -7.50
C GLN A 260 10.54 -22.09 -7.62
N ARG A 261 10.68 -21.10 -6.72
CA ARG A 261 11.82 -20.18 -6.66
C ARG A 261 12.88 -20.60 -5.63
N ASP A 262 12.78 -21.82 -5.10
CA ASP A 262 13.65 -22.35 -4.05
C ASP A 262 13.60 -21.53 -2.73
N LEU A 263 12.53 -20.75 -2.50
CA LEU A 263 12.32 -19.93 -1.30
C LEU A 263 11.55 -20.69 -0.21
N ILE A 264 12.09 -21.82 0.24
CA ILE A 264 11.43 -22.70 1.23
C ILE A 264 11.27 -22.01 2.60
N ASP A 265 12.22 -21.18 3.00
CA ASP A 265 12.11 -20.42 4.25
C ASP A 265 10.91 -19.46 4.22
N ASN A 266 10.64 -18.84 3.07
CA ASN A 266 9.49 -17.96 2.90
C ASN A 266 8.18 -18.76 2.85
N ALA A 267 8.19 -19.93 2.20
CA ALA A 267 7.05 -20.85 2.17
C ALA A 267 6.67 -21.37 3.56
N THR A 268 7.67 -21.73 4.39
CA THR A 268 7.42 -22.16 5.77
C THR A 268 6.90 -21.02 6.64
N SER A 269 7.49 -19.83 6.51
CA SER A 269 7.01 -18.61 7.17
C SER A 269 5.57 -18.24 6.77
N LEU A 270 5.16 -18.47 5.51
CA LEU A 270 3.78 -18.28 5.07
C LEU A 270 2.80 -19.24 5.77
N VAL A 271 3.16 -20.52 5.87
CA VAL A 271 2.34 -21.53 6.57
C VAL A 271 2.26 -21.25 8.07
N GLN A 272 3.37 -20.81 8.69
CA GLN A 272 3.39 -20.37 10.08
C GLN A 272 2.44 -19.20 10.31
N LEU A 273 2.49 -18.17 9.44
CA LEU A 273 1.56 -17.04 9.52
C LEU A 273 0.10 -17.48 9.36
N TYR A 274 -0.17 -18.44 8.48
CA TYR A 274 -1.51 -19.01 8.32
C TYR A 274 -2.00 -19.69 9.60
N GLN A 275 -1.15 -20.50 10.26
CA GLN A 275 -1.48 -21.17 11.51
C GLN A 275 -1.68 -20.20 12.67
N ILE A 276 -0.92 -19.10 12.71
CA ILE A 276 -1.06 -18.02 13.70
C ILE A 276 -2.44 -17.35 13.58
N LEU A 277 -2.91 -17.11 12.35
CA LEU A 277 -4.20 -16.46 12.11
C LEU A 277 -5.40 -17.42 12.20
N HIS A 278 -5.19 -18.72 11.97
CA HIS A 278 -6.21 -19.76 12.03
C HIS A 278 -5.82 -20.86 13.04
N PRO A 279 -5.80 -20.56 14.35
CA PRO A 279 -5.34 -21.50 15.38
C PRO A 279 -6.23 -22.73 15.55
N ASP A 280 -7.50 -22.63 15.14
CA ASP A 280 -8.50 -23.71 15.17
C ASP A 280 -8.51 -24.56 13.89
N GLY A 281 -7.64 -24.23 12.93
CA GLY A 281 -7.51 -24.97 11.68
C GLY A 281 -6.96 -26.39 11.88
N GLN A 282 -7.36 -27.32 11.01
CA GLN A 282 -6.86 -28.70 11.00
C GLN A 282 -5.33 -28.73 10.81
N SER A 283 -4.82 -27.85 9.93
CA SER A 283 -3.39 -27.69 9.69
C SER A 283 -2.61 -27.27 10.93
N ALA A 284 -3.19 -26.41 11.77
CA ALA A 284 -2.57 -25.93 12.99
C ALA A 284 -2.60 -26.98 14.11
N GLN A 285 -3.68 -27.76 14.21
CA GLN A 285 -3.78 -28.85 15.18
C GLN A 285 -2.82 -29.99 14.84
N GLU A 286 -2.83 -30.48 13.59
CA GLU A 286 -1.94 -31.56 13.16
C GLU A 286 -0.46 -31.16 13.23
N ALA A 287 -0.13 -29.89 12.95
CA ALA A 287 1.24 -29.40 13.08
C ALA A 287 1.73 -29.42 14.54
N ARG A 288 0.85 -29.13 15.51
CA ARG A 288 1.19 -29.21 16.94
C ARG A 288 1.34 -30.67 17.38
N ASP A 289 0.44 -31.54 16.95
CA ASP A 289 0.46 -32.96 17.31
C ASP A 289 1.71 -33.67 16.78
N GLN A 290 2.14 -33.31 15.56
CA GLN A 290 3.31 -33.89 14.91
C GLN A 290 4.61 -33.13 15.24
N ALA A 291 4.54 -32.02 15.98
CA ALA A 291 5.64 -31.07 16.15
C ALA A 291 6.39 -30.80 14.83
N ALA A 292 5.61 -30.57 13.76
CA ALA A 292 6.13 -30.51 12.41
C ALA A 292 6.97 -29.24 12.22
N GLU A 293 8.19 -29.39 11.71
CA GLU A 293 9.09 -28.27 11.40
C GLU A 293 9.49 -28.25 9.93
N GLY A 294 9.79 -27.05 9.43
CA GLY A 294 10.30 -26.83 8.07
C GLY A 294 9.36 -27.37 6.99
N ILE A 295 9.90 -28.23 6.11
CA ILE A 295 9.16 -28.81 4.97
C ILE A 295 7.94 -29.62 5.43
N ASN A 296 7.97 -30.20 6.63
CA ASN A 296 6.84 -30.99 7.14
C ASN A 296 5.60 -30.12 7.41
N LEU A 297 5.76 -28.85 7.77
CA LEU A 297 4.65 -27.91 7.90
C LEU A 297 3.89 -27.73 6.58
N ILE A 298 4.65 -27.59 5.48
CA ILE A 298 4.09 -27.45 4.14
C ILE A 298 3.33 -28.73 3.75
N LYS A 299 3.86 -29.91 4.10
CA LYS A 299 3.19 -31.20 3.85
C LYS A 299 1.90 -31.36 4.65
N VAL A 300 1.89 -30.96 5.93
CA VAL A 300 0.68 -30.99 6.76
C VAL A 300 -0.38 -30.05 6.19
N PHE A 301 -0.01 -28.82 5.84
CA PHE A 301 -0.91 -27.86 5.23
C PHE A 301 -1.48 -28.36 3.88
N ALA A 302 -0.63 -28.95 3.03
CA ALA A 302 -1.03 -29.46 1.72
C ALA A 302 -2.09 -30.57 1.80
N LYS A 303 -2.07 -31.39 2.86
CA LYS A 303 -3.01 -32.50 3.05
C LYS A 303 -4.33 -32.09 3.70
N THR A 304 -4.31 -31.04 4.52
CA THR A 304 -5.44 -30.65 5.37
C THR A 304 -6.28 -29.54 4.75
N GLU A 305 -5.67 -28.39 4.48
CA GLU A 305 -6.41 -27.15 4.18
C GLU A 305 -6.15 -26.57 2.79
N ALA A 306 -5.11 -27.01 2.09
CA ALA A 306 -4.81 -26.52 0.74
C ALA A 306 -5.88 -26.97 -0.27
N GLN A 307 -6.39 -26.04 -1.09
CA GLN A 307 -7.34 -26.36 -2.15
C GLN A 307 -6.64 -27.10 -3.30
N LYS A 308 -5.40 -26.72 -3.59
CA LYS A 308 -4.52 -27.33 -4.60
C LYS A 308 -3.46 -28.23 -3.96
N GLY A 309 -3.81 -28.97 -2.90
CA GLY A 309 -2.89 -29.81 -2.13
C GLY A 309 -2.01 -30.74 -2.98
N ALA A 310 -2.61 -31.48 -3.91
CA ALA A 310 -1.88 -32.40 -4.79
C ALA A 310 -0.80 -31.69 -5.65
N TYR A 311 -1.07 -30.46 -6.09
CA TYR A 311 -0.12 -29.68 -6.86
C TYR A 311 1.01 -29.13 -6.00
N VAL A 312 0.71 -28.73 -4.76
CA VAL A 312 1.71 -28.32 -3.76
C VAL A 312 2.64 -29.49 -3.46
N GLU A 313 2.10 -30.68 -3.20
CA GLU A 313 2.90 -31.89 -2.94
C GLU A 313 3.80 -32.26 -4.13
N LEU A 314 3.27 -32.23 -5.35
CA LEU A 314 4.05 -32.49 -6.57
C LEU A 314 5.20 -31.48 -6.76
N THR A 315 4.91 -30.20 -6.55
CA THR A 315 5.91 -29.12 -6.66
C THR A 315 7.00 -29.30 -5.61
N LEU A 316 6.60 -29.64 -4.38
CA LEU A 316 7.53 -29.89 -3.28
C LEU A 316 8.39 -31.13 -3.52
N GLN A 317 7.83 -32.21 -4.06
CA GLN A 317 8.59 -33.41 -4.44
C GLN A 317 9.64 -33.07 -5.51
N THR A 318 9.24 -32.31 -6.53
CA THR A 318 10.14 -31.87 -7.61
C THR A 318 11.33 -31.07 -7.05
N TYR A 319 11.06 -30.16 -6.11
CA TYR A 319 12.10 -29.41 -5.40
C TYR A 319 13.04 -30.34 -4.60
N GLN A 320 12.50 -31.29 -3.83
CA GLN A 320 13.31 -32.23 -3.03
C GLN A 320 14.21 -33.12 -3.89
N GLU A 321 13.71 -33.57 -5.05
CA GLU A 321 14.50 -34.33 -6.01
C GLU A 321 15.61 -33.49 -6.63
N ALA A 322 15.33 -32.23 -7.01
CA ALA A 322 16.35 -31.31 -7.52
C ALA A 322 17.45 -31.06 -6.48
N LEU A 323 17.05 -30.79 -5.22
CA LEU A 323 17.97 -30.58 -4.11
C LEU A 323 18.90 -31.78 -3.88
N SER A 324 18.34 -33.00 -3.96
CA SER A 324 19.08 -34.25 -3.78
C SER A 324 20.06 -34.52 -4.93
N ARG A 325 19.72 -34.10 -6.17
CA ARG A 325 20.65 -34.15 -7.32
C ARG A 325 21.81 -33.17 -7.16
N HIS A 326 21.54 -31.96 -6.67
CA HIS A 326 22.58 -30.96 -6.42
C HIS A 326 23.54 -31.36 -5.30
N SER A 327 23.04 -31.94 -4.22
CA SER A 327 23.89 -32.42 -3.12
C SER A 327 24.73 -33.63 -3.51
N ALA A 328 24.23 -34.51 -4.38
CA ALA A 328 25.00 -35.65 -4.90
C ALA A 328 26.07 -35.25 -5.95
N ALA A 329 25.97 -34.05 -6.52
CA ALA A 329 26.89 -33.53 -7.54
C ALA A 329 28.01 -32.62 -6.98
N SER A 330 27.94 -32.23 -5.70
CA SER A 330 28.99 -31.48 -4.98
C SER A 330 29.90 -32.39 -4.17
#